data_AF-A0A963GUP6-F1
#
_entry.id   AF-A0A963GUP6-F1
#
_cell.length_a   1.000
_cell.length_b   1.000
_cell.length_c   1.000
_cell.angle_alpha   90.00
_cell.angle_beta   90.00
_cell.angle_gamma   90.00
#
_symmetry.space_group_name_H-M   'P 1'
#
loop_
_entity.id
_entity.type
_entity.pdbx_description
1 polymer ?
#
loop_
_entity_poly.entity_id
_entity_poly.type
_entity_poly.pdbx_seq_one_letter_code
_entity_poly.pdbx_strand_id
1 'polypeptide(L)'
;VIETAAPHVPRRLRRWLKSCRWSISADRAFAEVIRRCAEPRGDGAGTWITAAMIDAYRRLHAQGHAHSVEVMDGEELVGGIYGVAIGRMFFGESMFSARDHASKVALLALCRGLAGAGCPLLDAQVCSEHLQTLGAQEMPRREFSRRIAELVDRPPPQGEWAGLFDGIAPSSLGRQPA
;
A
#
# COMPACT_ATOMS: atom_id res chain seq x y z
N VAL A 1 -11.60 -4.98 0.18
CA VAL A 1 -10.39 -5.63 -0.38
C VAL A 1 -10.09 -5.11 -1.77
N ILE A 2 -8.85 -5.26 -2.25
CA ILE A 2 -8.43 -4.96 -3.63
C ILE A 2 -7.77 -6.23 -4.20
N GLU A 3 -8.17 -6.65 -5.40
CA GLU A 3 -7.48 -7.70 -6.14
C GLU A 3 -6.22 -7.11 -6.80
N THR A 4 -5.04 -7.57 -6.40
CA THR A 4 -3.76 -6.88 -6.65
C THR A 4 -3.34 -6.88 -8.11
N ALA A 5 -3.77 -7.90 -8.88
CA ALA A 5 -3.47 -8.02 -10.31
C ALA A 5 -4.25 -7.01 -11.17
N ALA A 6 -5.39 -6.51 -10.69
CA ALA A 6 -6.30 -5.69 -11.48
C ALA A 6 -6.86 -4.47 -10.72
N PRO A 7 -6.01 -3.61 -10.12
CA PRO A 7 -6.49 -2.37 -9.52
C PRO A 7 -7.09 -1.47 -10.60
N HIS A 8 -8.09 -0.66 -10.22
CA HIS A 8 -8.62 0.33 -11.13
C HIS A 8 -7.68 1.54 -11.18
N VAL A 9 -7.31 1.97 -12.39
CA VAL A 9 -6.57 3.22 -12.60
C VAL A 9 -7.46 4.20 -13.35
N PRO A 10 -7.97 5.27 -12.70
CA PRO A 10 -8.79 6.27 -13.36
C PRO A 10 -8.08 6.88 -14.57
N ARG A 11 -8.83 7.13 -15.65
CA ARG A 11 -8.26 7.64 -16.92
C ARG A 11 -7.43 8.93 -16.73
N ARG A 12 -7.85 9.83 -15.84
CA ARG A 12 -7.10 11.07 -15.54
C ARG A 12 -5.76 10.75 -14.87
N LEU A 13 -5.78 9.89 -13.86
CA LEU A 13 -4.56 9.41 -13.18
C LEU A 13 -3.62 8.71 -14.16
N ARG A 14 -4.13 7.81 -15.02
CA ARG A 14 -3.33 7.13 -16.05
C ARG A 14 -2.59 8.09 -16.97
N ARG A 15 -3.21 9.21 -17.36
CA ARG A 15 -2.55 10.24 -18.18
C ARG A 15 -1.47 10.97 -17.39
N TRP A 16 -1.78 11.38 -16.16
CA TRP A 16 -0.86 12.07 -15.27
C TRP A 16 0.39 11.23 -14.94
N LEU A 17 0.22 9.92 -14.72
CA LEU A 17 1.32 8.99 -14.43
C LEU A 17 2.40 9.00 -15.52
N LYS A 18 2.04 9.19 -16.80
CA LYS A 18 3.02 9.19 -17.91
C LYS A 18 4.11 10.26 -17.77
N SER A 19 3.76 11.41 -17.19
CA SER A 19 4.69 12.52 -16.95
C SER A 19 5.27 12.55 -15.54
N CYS A 20 4.79 11.68 -14.64
CA CYS A 20 5.31 11.60 -13.27
C CYS A 20 6.78 11.16 -13.29
N ARG A 21 7.60 11.83 -12.47
CA ARG A 21 9.05 11.58 -12.30
C ARG A 21 9.42 11.16 -10.88
N TRP A 22 8.41 10.91 -10.05
CA TRP A 22 8.61 10.41 -8.71
C TRP A 22 9.23 9.01 -8.74
N SER A 23 9.90 8.64 -7.66
CA SER A 23 10.41 7.30 -7.44
C SER A 23 9.60 6.59 -6.38
N ILE A 24 9.69 5.26 -6.40
CA ILE A 24 9.05 4.38 -5.42
C ILE A 24 10.18 3.69 -4.66
N SER A 25 10.03 3.61 -3.35
CA SER A 25 10.85 2.74 -2.51
C SER A 25 9.97 1.94 -1.56
N ALA A 26 10.58 1.03 -0.83
CA ALA A 26 9.92 0.27 0.20
C ALA A 26 10.86 0.07 1.38
N ASP A 27 10.29 0.09 2.59
CA ASP A 27 10.98 -0.09 3.88
C ASP A 27 12.14 0.89 4.15
N ARG A 28 12.26 1.99 3.38
CA ARG A 28 13.32 2.99 3.60
C ARG A 28 12.94 4.05 4.63
N ALA A 29 11.65 4.33 4.77
CA ALA A 29 11.15 5.38 5.64
C ALA A 29 9.90 4.96 6.44
N PHE A 30 9.81 3.68 6.84
CA PHE A 30 8.64 3.12 7.54
C PHE A 30 8.18 3.99 8.73
N ALA A 31 9.13 4.42 9.58
CA ALA A 31 8.85 5.25 10.74
C ALA A 31 8.27 6.62 10.37
N GLU A 32 8.72 7.21 9.26
CA GLU A 32 8.18 8.47 8.78
C GLU A 32 6.79 8.27 8.15
N VAL A 33 6.61 7.22 7.35
CA VAL A 33 5.31 6.88 6.74
C VAL A 33 4.23 6.74 7.80
N ILE A 34 4.47 5.97 8.87
CA ILE A 34 3.47 5.79 9.93
C ILE A 34 3.23 7.09 10.72
N ARG A 35 4.26 7.91 10.95
CA ARG A 35 4.10 9.22 11.61
C ARG A 35 3.25 10.16 10.77
N ARG A 36 3.51 10.25 9.46
CA ARG A 36 2.71 11.05 8.53
C ARG A 36 1.27 10.54 8.41
N CYS A 37 1.06 9.23 8.51
CA CYS A 37 -0.28 8.64 8.59
C CYS A 37 -1.02 8.99 9.89
N ALA A 38 -0.28 9.23 10.98
CA ALA A 38 -0.83 9.53 12.29
C ALA A 38 -1.29 11.00 12.44
N GLU A 39 -0.80 11.88 11.57
CA GLU A 39 -1.15 13.30 11.58
C GLU A 39 -2.67 13.51 11.46
N PRO A 40 -3.23 14.53 12.17
CA PRO A 40 -4.64 14.85 12.09
C PRO A 40 -5.08 15.10 10.66
N ARG A 41 -6.29 14.63 10.32
CA ARG A 41 -6.89 14.84 9.00
C ARG A 41 -8.06 15.82 9.15
N GLY A 42 -8.14 16.82 8.29
CA GLY A 42 -9.31 17.71 8.23
C GLY A 42 -9.60 18.45 9.55
N ASP A 43 -10.78 18.20 10.13
CA ASP A 43 -11.38 18.86 11.29
C ASP A 43 -10.64 18.67 12.63
N GLY A 44 -9.40 18.16 12.59
CA GLY A 44 -8.46 18.20 13.72
C GLY A 44 -8.63 17.06 14.72
N ALA A 45 -9.55 16.12 14.49
CA ALA A 45 -9.61 14.88 15.27
C ALA A 45 -8.33 14.06 15.01
N GLY A 46 -7.71 13.58 16.09
CA GLY A 46 -6.56 12.68 16.00
C GLY A 46 -6.92 11.35 15.34
N THR A 47 -5.92 10.65 14.82
CA THR A 47 -6.10 9.30 14.28
C THR A 47 -6.02 8.25 15.39
N TRP A 48 -6.43 7.00 15.11
CA TRP A 48 -6.21 5.86 16.01
C TRP A 48 -4.71 5.51 16.19
N ILE A 49 -3.84 6.10 15.37
CA ILE A 49 -2.40 5.84 15.33
C ILE A 49 -1.71 6.67 16.42
N THR A 50 -1.86 6.22 17.66
CA THR A 50 -1.20 6.81 18.83
C THR A 50 0.30 6.51 18.84
N ALA A 51 1.08 7.17 19.71
CA ALA A 51 2.50 6.87 19.90
C ALA A 51 2.76 5.38 20.22
N ALA A 52 1.90 4.77 21.04
CA ALA A 52 2.00 3.35 21.36
C ALA A 52 1.78 2.45 20.13
N MET A 53 0.86 2.83 19.23
CA MET A 53 0.66 2.11 17.97
C MET A 53 1.85 2.29 17.03
N ILE A 54 2.42 3.49 16.93
CA ILE A 54 3.64 3.74 16.15
C ILE A 54 4.76 2.81 16.61
N ASP A 55 5.01 2.73 17.92
CA ASP A 55 6.06 1.86 18.45
C ASP A 55 5.76 0.37 18.24
N ALA A 56 4.49 -0.05 18.32
CA ALA A 56 4.08 -1.42 18.03
C ALA A 56 4.38 -1.81 16.57
N TYR A 57 3.96 -0.98 15.62
CA TYR A 57 4.22 -1.22 14.20
C TYR A 57 5.71 -1.13 13.84
N ARG A 58 6.48 -0.25 14.49
CA ARG A 58 7.95 -0.21 14.33
C ARG A 58 8.62 -1.51 14.79
N ARG A 59 8.13 -2.12 15.88
CA ARG A 59 8.60 -3.45 16.31
C ARG A 59 8.23 -4.53 15.31
N LEU A 60 7.01 -4.52 14.78
CA LEU A 60 6.59 -5.45 13.72
C LEU A 60 7.43 -5.29 12.46
N HIS A 61 7.78 -4.05 12.11
CA HIS A 61 8.65 -3.76 10.98
C HIS A 61 10.07 -4.30 11.20
N ALA A 62 10.66 -4.07 12.37
CA ALA A 62 11.95 -4.64 12.73
C ALA A 62 11.97 -6.19 12.76
N GLN A 63 10.81 -6.81 12.94
CA GLN A 63 10.63 -8.27 12.88
C GLN A 63 10.33 -8.79 11.46
N GLY A 64 10.23 -7.91 10.46
CA GLY A 64 9.94 -8.29 9.08
C GLY A 64 8.48 -8.65 8.82
N HIS A 65 7.55 -8.14 9.63
CA HIS A 65 6.11 -8.36 9.47
C HIS A 65 5.38 -7.14 8.91
N ALA A 66 5.78 -5.94 9.33
CA ALA A 66 5.18 -4.69 8.85
C ALA A 66 6.08 -4.04 7.82
N HIS A 67 5.47 -3.52 6.76
CA HIS A 67 6.19 -2.95 5.64
C HIS A 67 5.54 -1.69 5.11
N SER A 68 6.35 -0.86 4.47
CA SER A 68 5.92 0.37 3.81
C SER A 68 6.26 0.39 2.32
N VAL A 69 5.49 1.19 1.59
CA VAL A 69 5.82 1.64 0.23
C VAL A 69 5.80 3.16 0.26
N GLU A 70 6.90 3.77 -0.17
CA GLU A 70 7.10 5.21 -0.20
C GLU A 70 7.04 5.75 -1.63
N VAL A 71 6.59 7.00 -1.75
CA VAL A 71 6.64 7.76 -3.00
C VAL A 71 7.46 9.01 -2.76
N MET A 72 8.55 9.15 -3.52
CA MET A 72 9.54 10.21 -3.35
C MET A 72 9.55 11.15 -4.55
N ASP A 73 9.56 12.46 -4.30
CA ASP A 73 9.83 13.50 -5.30
C ASP A 73 11.25 14.05 -5.08
N GLY A 74 12.22 13.54 -5.84
CA GLY A 74 13.63 13.70 -5.47
C GLY A 74 13.89 13.02 -4.13
N GLU A 75 14.30 13.81 -3.13
CA GLU A 75 14.56 13.35 -1.76
C GLU A 75 13.36 13.54 -0.83
N GLU A 76 12.29 14.19 -1.29
CA GLU A 76 11.11 14.48 -0.47
C GLU A 76 10.12 13.32 -0.46
N LEU A 77 9.73 12.87 0.74
CA LEU A 77 8.68 11.87 0.91
C LEU A 77 7.29 12.51 0.72
N VAL A 78 6.68 12.27 -0.44
CA VAL A 78 5.42 12.93 -0.85
C VAL A 78 4.17 12.09 -0.64
N GLY A 79 4.32 10.80 -0.33
CA GLY A 79 3.23 9.91 0.04
C GLY A 79 3.74 8.53 0.42
N GLY A 80 2.84 7.71 0.96
CA GLY A 80 3.18 6.35 1.33
C GLY A 80 2.02 5.59 1.93
N ILE A 81 2.18 4.28 2.02
CA ILE A 81 1.26 3.33 2.64
C ILE A 81 2.07 2.37 3.50
N TYR A 82 1.51 1.95 4.64
CA TYR A 82 2.08 0.87 5.44
C TYR A 82 1.04 -0.19 5.78
N GLY A 83 1.52 -1.38 6.11
CA GLY A 83 0.67 -2.49 6.50
C GLY A 83 1.45 -3.69 6.99
N VAL A 84 0.75 -4.81 7.16
CA VAL A 84 1.32 -6.08 7.63
C VAL A 84 1.25 -7.12 6.51
N ALA A 85 2.35 -7.81 6.24
CA ALA A 85 2.38 -8.95 5.34
C ALA A 85 2.31 -10.25 6.14
N ILE A 86 1.33 -11.11 5.81
CA ILE A 86 1.19 -12.44 6.43
C ILE A 86 0.93 -13.45 5.32
N GLY A 87 1.84 -14.41 5.17
CA GLY A 87 1.82 -15.37 4.05
C GLY A 87 1.74 -14.65 2.71
N ARG A 88 0.69 -14.94 1.93
CA ARG A 88 0.44 -14.33 0.62
C ARG A 88 -0.65 -13.26 0.61
N MET A 89 -0.83 -12.57 1.73
CA MET A 89 -1.80 -11.50 1.88
C MET A 89 -1.16 -10.27 2.53
N PHE A 90 -1.59 -9.09 2.09
CA PHE A 90 -1.19 -7.83 2.71
C PHE A 90 -2.38 -7.15 3.35
N PHE A 91 -2.22 -6.69 4.58
CA PHE A 91 -3.23 -5.97 5.35
C PHE A 91 -2.83 -4.50 5.40
N GLY A 92 -3.48 -3.68 4.57
CA GLY A 92 -3.20 -2.24 4.51
C GLY A 92 -3.79 -1.53 5.74
N GLU A 93 -2.93 -0.81 6.47
CA GLU A 93 -3.32 -0.15 7.71
C GLU A 93 -3.68 1.31 7.47
N SER A 94 -2.78 2.07 6.86
CA SER A 94 -3.03 3.47 6.53
C SER A 94 -2.08 3.98 5.45
N MET A 95 -2.47 5.10 4.85
CA MET A 95 -1.68 5.82 3.86
C MET A 95 -1.81 7.33 4.08
N PHE A 96 -0.85 8.08 3.54
CA PHE A 96 -0.89 9.55 3.53
C PHE A 96 -0.50 10.08 2.14
N SER A 97 -0.85 11.34 1.90
CA SER A 97 -0.56 12.06 0.66
C SER A 97 -0.17 13.48 1.03
N ALA A 98 1.09 13.85 0.84
CA ALA A 98 1.56 15.23 0.97
C ALA A 98 1.40 16.00 -0.35
N ARG A 99 1.44 15.29 -1.48
CA ARG A 99 1.13 15.83 -2.81
C ARG A 99 -0.05 15.08 -3.43
N ASP A 100 -0.72 15.73 -4.39
CA ASP A 100 -1.81 15.13 -5.16
C ASP A 100 -1.38 13.82 -5.80
N HIS A 101 -2.24 12.80 -5.73
CA HIS A 101 -2.01 11.46 -6.28
C HIS A 101 -0.93 10.61 -5.58
N ALA A 102 -0.14 11.12 -4.63
CA ALA A 102 0.96 10.36 -4.04
C ALA A 102 0.50 9.07 -3.32
N SER A 103 -0.54 9.15 -2.48
CA SER A 103 -1.19 7.96 -1.89
C SER A 103 -1.72 6.96 -2.93
N LYS A 104 -2.25 7.46 -4.06
CA LYS A 104 -2.72 6.62 -5.17
C LYS A 104 -1.56 5.91 -5.87
N VAL A 105 -0.43 6.59 -6.06
CA VAL A 105 0.80 6.00 -6.61
C VAL A 105 1.31 4.90 -5.66
N ALA A 106 1.36 5.18 -4.36
CA ALA A 106 1.80 4.21 -3.35
C ALA A 106 0.93 2.93 -3.37
N LEU A 107 -0.40 3.08 -3.41
CA LEU A 107 -1.33 1.96 -3.47
C LEU A 107 -1.19 1.15 -4.77
N LEU A 108 -1.06 1.81 -5.92
CA LEU A 108 -0.90 1.13 -7.21
C LEU A 108 0.45 0.42 -7.31
N ALA A 109 1.51 1.00 -6.75
CA ALA A 109 2.82 0.36 -6.63
C ALA A 109 2.76 -0.87 -5.72
N LEU A 110 2.09 -0.74 -4.56
CA LEU A 110 1.81 -1.87 -3.66
C LEU A 110 1.10 -3.01 -4.39
N CYS A 111 0.01 -2.71 -5.12
CA CYS A 111 -0.70 -3.72 -5.89
C CYS A 111 0.20 -4.39 -6.93
N ARG A 112 1.04 -3.63 -7.64
CA ARG A 112 1.97 -4.16 -8.64
C ARG A 112 3.00 -5.12 -8.02
N GLY A 113 3.66 -4.72 -6.93
CA GLY A 113 4.64 -5.54 -6.23
C GLY A 113 4.01 -6.83 -5.69
N LEU A 114 2.85 -6.70 -5.02
CA LEU A 114 2.10 -7.85 -4.50
C LEU A 114 1.66 -8.82 -5.61
N ALA A 115 1.16 -8.30 -6.74
CA ALA A 115 0.76 -9.14 -7.86
C ALA A 115 1.95 -9.93 -8.42
N GLY A 116 3.11 -9.28 -8.62
CA GLY A 116 4.34 -9.93 -9.08
C GLY A 116 4.86 -10.98 -8.08
N ALA A 117 4.61 -10.77 -6.79
CA ALA A 117 4.98 -11.68 -5.71
C ALA A 117 4.00 -12.87 -5.52
N GLY A 118 2.88 -12.89 -6.25
CA GLY A 118 1.83 -13.89 -6.07
C GLY A 118 1.02 -13.70 -4.78
N CYS A 119 0.85 -12.46 -4.33
CA CYS A 119 -0.05 -12.05 -3.25
C CYS A 119 -1.32 -11.45 -3.86
N PRO A 120 -2.39 -12.24 -4.05
CA PRO A 120 -3.53 -11.82 -4.88
C PRO A 120 -4.44 -10.79 -4.21
N LEU A 121 -4.41 -10.68 -2.88
CA LEU A 121 -5.39 -9.89 -2.14
C LEU A 121 -4.70 -8.88 -1.21
N LEU A 122 -5.15 -7.64 -1.32
CA LEU A 122 -4.87 -6.56 -0.39
C LEU A 122 -6.13 -6.32 0.45
N ASP A 123 -6.05 -6.48 1.76
CA ASP A 123 -7.08 -5.98 2.66
C ASP A 123 -6.96 -4.47 2.79
N ALA A 124 -8.08 -3.80 2.55
CA ALA A 124 -8.21 -2.35 2.61
C ALA A 124 -9.00 -1.92 3.86
N GLN A 125 -9.33 -2.87 4.74
CA GLN A 125 -10.16 -2.71 5.94
C GLN A 125 -11.52 -2.11 5.59
N VAL A 126 -11.68 -0.80 5.81
CA VAL A 126 -12.93 -0.08 5.55
C VAL A 126 -12.96 0.42 4.10
N CYS A 127 -14.01 0.02 3.38
CA CYS A 127 -14.26 0.51 2.03
C CYS A 127 -14.59 2.02 2.10
N SER A 128 -13.79 2.85 1.43
CA SER A 128 -14.04 4.28 1.27
C SER A 128 -14.25 4.62 -0.20
N GLU A 129 -15.00 5.68 -0.50
CA GLU A 129 -15.19 6.15 -1.88
C GLU A 129 -13.85 6.35 -2.60
N HIS A 130 -12.85 6.89 -1.88
CA HIS A 130 -11.49 7.06 -2.38
C HIS A 130 -10.89 5.74 -2.89
N LEU A 131 -10.95 4.67 -2.09
CA LEU A 131 -10.39 3.37 -2.42
C LEU A 131 -11.20 2.65 -3.49
N GLN A 132 -12.53 2.85 -3.54
CA GLN A 132 -13.37 2.31 -4.62
C GLN A 132 -12.94 2.87 -5.98
N THR A 133 -12.52 4.15 -6.05
CA THR A 133 -11.95 4.70 -7.31
C THR A 133 -10.67 4.01 -7.76
N LEU A 134 -10.05 3.19 -6.92
CA LEU A 134 -8.84 2.42 -7.18
C LEU A 134 -9.10 0.91 -7.27
N GLY A 135 -10.37 0.49 -7.26
CA GLY A 135 -10.77 -0.92 -7.41
C GLY A 135 -11.00 -1.65 -6.09
N ALA A 136 -11.13 -0.94 -4.97
CA ALA A 136 -11.58 -1.57 -3.74
C ALA A 136 -13.04 -2.00 -3.86
N GLN A 137 -13.32 -3.21 -3.38
CA GLN A 137 -14.65 -3.81 -3.35
C GLN A 137 -14.93 -4.39 -1.97
N GLU A 138 -16.22 -4.45 -1.63
CA GLU A 138 -16.69 -5.20 -0.47
C GLU A 138 -16.64 -6.70 -0.77
N MET A 139 -16.28 -7.49 0.24
CA MET A 139 -16.27 -8.94 0.15
C MET A 139 -17.09 -9.49 1.33
N PRO A 140 -18.03 -10.43 1.11
CA PRO A 140 -18.77 -11.04 2.19
C PRO A 140 -17.82 -11.64 3.24
N ARG A 141 -18.09 -11.40 4.53
CA ARG A 141 -17.21 -11.82 5.64
C ARG A 141 -16.82 -13.30 5.57
N ARG A 142 -17.76 -14.18 5.18
CA ARG A 142 -17.52 -15.62 5.01
C ARG A 142 -16.48 -15.90 3.93
N GLU A 143 -16.56 -15.20 2.81
CA GLU A 143 -15.59 -15.34 1.72
C GLU A 143 -14.23 -14.76 2.12
N PHE A 144 -14.21 -13.58 2.75
CA PHE A 144 -13.00 -12.96 3.25
C PHE A 144 -12.26 -13.87 4.24
N SER A 145 -12.98 -14.46 5.20
CA SER A 145 -12.41 -15.39 6.18
C SER A 145 -11.82 -16.64 5.51
N ARG A 146 -12.48 -17.14 4.46
CA ARG A 146 -11.97 -18.26 3.65
C ARG A 146 -10.67 -17.87 2.92
N ARG A 147 -10.62 -16.68 2.31
CA ARG A 147 -9.42 -16.17 1.63
C ARG A 147 -8.25 -15.97 2.59
N ILE A 148 -8.50 -15.46 3.80
CA ILE A 148 -7.49 -15.36 4.86
C ILE A 148 -6.90 -16.74 5.15
N ALA A 149 -7.75 -17.72 5.52
CA ALA A 149 -7.29 -19.07 5.86
C ALA A 149 -6.50 -19.73 4.72
N GLU A 150 -6.83 -19.43 3.47
CA GLU A 150 -6.11 -19.96 2.30
C GLU A 150 -4.74 -19.30 2.06
N LEU A 151 -4.58 -18.03 2.41
CA LEU A 151 -3.42 -17.21 1.99
C LEU A 151 -2.39 -17.01 3.10
N VAL A 152 -2.81 -16.90 4.36
CA VAL A 152 -1.89 -16.59 5.47
C VAL A 152 -0.95 -17.75 5.82
N ASP A 153 -1.39 -18.98 5.57
CA ASP A 153 -0.57 -20.19 5.79
C ASP A 153 0.35 -20.52 4.61
N ARG A 154 0.25 -19.78 3.49
CA ARG A 154 1.16 -19.96 2.36
C ARG A 154 2.53 -19.35 2.66
N PRO A 155 3.62 -19.93 2.14
CA PRO A 155 4.93 -19.31 2.26
C PRO A 155 4.92 -17.88 1.72
N PRO A 156 5.50 -16.91 2.45
CA PRO A 156 5.58 -15.54 2.00
C PRO A 156 6.38 -15.43 0.68
N PRO A 157 6.30 -14.28 -0.01
CA PRO A 157 7.16 -13.99 -1.15
C PRO A 157 8.63 -14.30 -0.85
N GLN A 158 9.33 -14.83 -1.85
CA GLN A 158 10.79 -15.01 -1.76
C GLN A 158 11.50 -13.69 -2.01
N GLY A 159 12.60 -13.45 -1.30
CA GLY A 159 13.40 -12.23 -1.41
C GLY A 159 13.04 -11.18 -0.36
N GLU A 160 13.75 -10.05 -0.40
CA GLU A 160 13.48 -8.91 0.48
C GLU A 160 12.26 -8.14 0.00
N TRP A 161 11.47 -7.60 0.94
CA TRP A 161 10.29 -6.79 0.63
C TRP A 161 10.59 -5.66 -0.36
N ALA A 162 11.74 -4.98 -0.18
CA ALA A 162 12.16 -3.90 -1.06
C ALA A 162 12.31 -4.33 -2.53
N GLY A 163 12.78 -5.56 -2.77
CA GLY A 163 12.99 -6.10 -4.11
C GLY A 163 11.70 -6.30 -4.91
N LEU A 164 10.53 -6.34 -4.25
CA LEU A 164 9.23 -6.41 -4.93
C LEU A 164 8.90 -5.14 -5.72
N PHE A 165 9.60 -4.05 -5.44
CA PHE A 165 9.34 -2.73 -6.01
C PHE A 165 10.42 -2.23 -6.96
N ASP A 166 11.49 -3.00 -7.12
CA ASP A 166 12.59 -2.67 -8.01
C ASP A 166 12.11 -2.50 -9.45
N GLY A 167 12.51 -1.38 -10.07
CA GLY A 167 12.14 -1.05 -11.45
C GLY A 167 10.68 -0.61 -11.64
N ILE A 168 9.85 -0.55 -10.59
CA ILE A 168 8.51 0.01 -10.69
C ILE A 168 8.61 1.54 -10.76
N ALA A 169 8.44 2.08 -11.97
CA ALA A 169 8.27 3.53 -12.17
C ALA A 169 6.78 3.91 -12.12
N PRO A 170 6.39 5.06 -11.56
CA PRO A 170 4.99 5.53 -11.58
C PRO A 170 4.39 5.56 -12.99
N SER A 171 5.19 5.90 -14.01
CA SER A 171 4.77 5.92 -15.42
C SER A 171 4.33 4.55 -15.97
N SER A 172 4.76 3.45 -15.34
CA SER A 172 4.37 2.08 -15.70
C SER A 172 3.04 1.64 -15.08
N LEU A 173 2.62 2.26 -13.95
CA LEU A 173 1.44 1.87 -13.18
C LEU A 173 0.11 2.07 -13.92
N GLY A 174 0.12 2.87 -15.00
CA GLY A 174 -1.05 3.10 -15.84
C GLY A 174 -1.43 1.92 -16.75
N ARG A 175 -0.55 0.93 -16.93
CA ARG A 175 -0.75 -0.26 -17.77
C ARG A 175 -1.10 -1.44 -16.87
N GLN A 176 -2.05 -2.29 -17.24
CA GLN A 176 -2.18 -3.58 -16.55
C GLN A 176 -0.97 -4.47 -16.88
N PRO A 177 -0.49 -5.33 -15.95
CA PRO A 177 0.50 -6.34 -16.28
C PRO A 177 -0.04 -7.22 -17.43
N ALA A 178 0.84 -7.54 -18.39
CA ALA A 178 0.52 -8.38 -19.54
C ALA A 178 0.37 -9.84 -19.13
#